data_AF-A0A9E2DPR9-F1
#
_entry.id   AF-A0A9E2DPR9-F1
#
_cell.length_a   1.000
_cell.length_b   1.000
_cell.length_c   1.000
_cell.angle_alpha   90.00
_cell.angle_beta   90.00
_cell.angle_gamma   90.00
#
_symmetry.space_group_name_H-M   'P 1'
#
loop_
_entity.id
_entity.type
_entity.pdbx_description
1 polymer ?
#
loop_
_entity_poly.entity_id
_entity_poly.type
_entity_poly.pdbx_seq_one_letter_code
_entity_poly.pdbx_strand_id
1 'polypeptide(L)' 'MKWLKDVGPGVLIAAAFIGPGTVTLCTIAGASFGYSLIWAIILSTFSTIVLQEMSL' A
#
# COMPACT_ATOMS: atom_id res chain seq x y z
N MET A 1 17.54 14.97 12.55
CA MET A 1 16.73 13.80 12.99
C MET A 1 15.46 14.27 13.73
N LYS A 2 14.70 15.23 13.18
CA LYS A 2 13.36 15.64 13.70
C LYS A 2 12.23 14.92 12.96
N TRP A 3 12.39 14.75 11.64
CA TRP A 3 11.43 14.09 10.75
C TRP A 3 11.00 12.68 11.18
N LEU A 4 11.91 11.84 11.70
CA LEU A 4 11.58 10.49 12.19
C LEU A 4 10.72 10.46 13.47
N LYS A 5 10.69 11.56 14.24
CA LYS A 5 9.84 11.68 15.43
C LYS A 5 8.39 12.02 15.09
N ASP A 6 8.16 12.59 13.91
CA ASP A 6 6.83 13.00 13.43
C ASP A 6 6.22 11.96 12.49
N VAL A 7 6.92 10.84 12.22
CA VAL A 7 6.35 9.70 11.50
C VAL A 7 5.35 9.01 12.42
N GLY A 8 4.07 9.34 12.22
CA GLY A 8 2.97 8.76 12.98
C GLY A 8 2.82 7.24 12.76
N PRO A 9 1.96 6.58 13.57
CA PRO A 9 1.78 5.13 13.54
C PRO A 9 1.28 4.60 12.19
N GLY A 10 0.72 5.46 11.33
CA GLY A 10 0.22 5.09 10.00
C GLY A 10 1.26 4.40 9.12
N VAL A 11 2.54 4.79 9.19
CA VAL A 11 3.62 4.14 8.42
C VAL A 11 3.89 2.72 8.92
N LEU A 12 3.84 2.50 10.23
CA LEU A 12 4.01 1.17 10.83
C LEU A 12 2.84 0.25 10.47
N ILE A 13 1.62 0.78 10.46
CA ILE A 13 0.42 0.04 10.08
C ILE A 13 0.49 -0.34 8.60
N ALA A 14 0.79 0.61 7.70
CA ALA A 14 0.94 0.34 6.28
C ALA A 14 2.04 -0.70 5.99
N ALA A 15 3.16 -0.64 6.70
CA ALA A 15 4.23 -1.63 6.59
C ALA A 15 3.79 -3.03 7.04
N ALA A 16 2.95 -3.14 8.08
CA ALA A 16 2.39 -4.42 8.52
C ALA A 16 1.37 -5.02 7.53
N PHE A 17 0.68 -4.18 6.76
CA PHE A 17 -0.30 -4.62 5.76
C PHE A 17 0.34 -5.14 4.45
N ILE A 18 1.59 -4.78 4.14
CA ILE A 18 2.29 -5.25 2.95
C ILE A 18 3.09 -6.52 3.27
N GLY A 19 2.53 -7.68 2.89
CA GLY A 19 3.17 -8.98 3.07
C GLY A 19 3.86 -9.52 1.79
N PRO A 20 4.58 -10.65 1.90
CA PRO A 20 5.23 -11.30 0.75
C PRO A 20 4.25 -11.75 -0.34
N GLY A 21 3.00 -12.04 0.03
CA GLY A 21 1.93 -12.35 -0.91
C GLY A 21 1.59 -11.17 -1.82
N THR A 22 1.49 -9.96 -1.28
CA THR A 22 1.23 -8.73 -2.05
C THR A 22 2.34 -8.48 -3.05
N VAL A 23 3.60 -8.64 -2.64
CA VAL A 23 4.76 -8.48 -3.52
C VAL A 23 4.75 -9.51 -4.65
N THR A 24 4.43 -10.77 -4.34
CA THR A 24 4.35 -11.85 -5.34
C THR A 24 3.24 -11.58 -6.36
N LEU A 25 2.05 -11.18 -5.89
CA LEU A 25 0.91 -10.87 -6.75
C LEU A 25 1.18 -9.66 -7.64
N CYS A 26 1.75 -8.57 -7.11
CA CYS A 26 2.11 -7.40 -7.91
C CYS A 26 3.16 -7.73 -8.97
N THR A 27 4.10 -8.63 -8.66
CA THR A 27 5.13 -9.07 -9.62
C THR A 27 4.52 -9.89 -10.75
N ILE A 28 3.67 -10.86 -10.44
CA ILE A 28 2.98 -11.68 -11.46
C ILE A 28 2.03 -10.80 -12.29
N ALA A 29 1.27 -9.91 -11.64
CA ALA A 29 0.37 -8.99 -12.31
C ALA A 29 1.12 -8.06 -13.28
N GLY A 30 2.27 -7.52 -12.86
CA GLY A 30 3.12 -6.69 -13.73
C GLY A 30 3.72 -7.49 -14.88
N ALA A 31 4.15 -8.73 -14.65
CA ALA A 31 4.70 -9.60 -15.70
C ALA A 31 3.65 -10.05 -16.73
N SER A 32 2.41 -10.31 -16.29
CA SER A 32 1.35 -10.82 -17.16
C SER A 32 0.52 -9.72 -17.85
N PHE A 33 0.32 -8.56 -17.21
CA PHE A 33 -0.56 -7.49 -17.71
C PHE A 33 0.17 -6.17 -17.98
N GLY A 34 1.48 -6.12 -17.75
CA GLY A 34 2.26 -4.89 -17.91
C GLY A 34 1.70 -3.75 -17.06
N TYR A 35 1.52 -2.59 -17.69
CA TYR A 35 1.00 -1.38 -17.03
C TYR A 35 -0.54 -1.27 -17.02
N SER A 36 -1.26 -2.28 -17.56
CA SER A 36 -2.72 -2.25 -17.66
C SER A 36 -3.41 -2.18 -16.28
N LEU A 37 -2.75 -2.67 -15.22
CA LEU A 37 -3.31 -2.73 -13.86
C LEU A 37 -2.91 -1.57 -12.94
N ILE A 38 -2.21 -0.54 -13.43
CA ILE A 38 -1.80 0.61 -12.58
C ILE A 38 -3.02 1.29 -11.93
N TRP A 39 -4.14 1.39 -12.65
CA TRP A 39 -5.36 2.00 -12.11
C TRP A 39 -5.88 1.26 -10.87
N ALA A 40 -5.71 -0.06 -10.80
CA ALA A 40 -6.13 -0.87 -9.67
C ALA A 40 -5.26 -0.58 -8.42
N ILE A 41 -3.97 -0.29 -8.60
CA ILE A 41 -3.07 0.12 -7.51
C ILE A 41 -3.52 1.47 -6.96
N ILE A 42 -3.80 2.44 -7.82
CA ILE A 42 -4.27 3.78 -7.41
C ILE A 42 -5.60 3.68 -6.63
N LEU A 43 -6.54 2.89 -7.15
CA LEU A 43 -7.83 2.65 -6.49
C LEU A 43 -7.66 1.96 -5.13
N SER A 44 -6.78 0.94 -5.06
CA SER A 44 -6.47 0.24 -3.82
C SER A 44 -5.88 1.20 -2.79
N THR A 45 -4.89 2.01 -3.16
CA THR A 45 -4.27 2.97 -2.23
C THR A 45 -5.28 3.98 -1.70
N PHE A 46 -6.14 4.52 -2.57
CA PHE A 46 -7.19 5.44 -2.14
C PHE A 46 -8.17 4.78 -1.16
N SER A 47 -8.62 3.56 -1.48
CA SER A 47 -9.48 2.76 -0.61
C SER A 47 -8.82 2.49 0.74
N THR A 48 -7.53 2.15 0.75
CA THR A 48 -6.76 1.92 1.98
C THR A 48 -6.69 3.18 2.84
N ILE A 49 -6.44 4.36 2.26
CA ILE A 49 -6.43 5.62 3.00
C ILE A 49 -7.78 5.85 3.69
N VAL A 50 -8.88 5.75 2.95
CA VAL A 50 -10.23 5.94 3.51
C VAL A 50 -10.51 4.95 4.64
N LEU A 51 -10.17 3.68 4.45
CA LEU A 51 -10.38 2.65 5.46
C LEU A 51 -9.49 2.84 6.69
N GLN A 52 -8.25 3.32 6.51
CA GLN A 52 -7.34 3.60 7.63
C GLN A 52 -7.91 4.70 8.54
N GLU A 53 -8.46 5.77 7.95
CA GLU A 53 -9.12 6.87 8.68
C GLU A 53 -10.38 6.42 9.43
N MET A 54 -11.05 5.36 8.98
CA MET A 54 -12.21 4.78 9.69
C MET A 54 -11.82 3.79 10.80
N SER A 55 -10.59 3.28 10.76
CA SER A 55 -10.06 2.29 11.70
C SER A 55 -9.26 2.92 12.86
N LEU A 56 -8.93 4.20 12.75
CA LEU A 56 -8.33 5.05 13.78
C LEU A 56 -9.42 5.68 14.67
#